data_AF-A0A8C7YGK7-F1
#
_entry.id   AF-A0A8C7YGK7-F1
#
_cell.length_a   1.000
_cell.length_b   1.000
_cell.length_c   1.000
_cell.angle_alpha   90.00
_cell.angle_beta   90.00
_cell.angle_gamma   90.00
#
_symmetry.space_group_name_H-M   'P 1'
#
loop_
_entity.id
_entity.type
_entity.pdbx_description
1 polymer ?
#
loop_
_entity_poly.entity_id
_entity_poly.type
_entity_poly.pdbx_seq_one_letter_code
_entity_poly.pdbx_strand_id
1 'polypeptide(L)'
;MATTATSTRFTDEYQLYEELGKGAFSVVRRCVKKSSGQEYAAKIINTKKLSARDHQKLEREARICRLLKHPNIVRLHDSISEEGFHYLVFDLVTGGELFEDIVAREYYSEADCLQLCPENLLLASKMKGAAVKLADFGLAIEVQGDQQAWFGFAGTPGYLSPEVLRKDPYGKPVDIWACGVILYILLVGYPPFWDEDQHKLYQQIKAGAYDFPSPEWDTVTPEAKNLINQMLTINPAKRITAEQALKHPWVCVKSMFETVECLRKFNARRKLKVSSPKMYPPLPFSLVNSITYLEDYFMHLSFPPHDVKRMAWNSTVNSSCPDSDHSQSSVVAAPLGSNAVAAKTRKQEIIKITEQLIEAINNGDFEAYTRICDPGLTSFEPEALGNLVEGMDFHKFYFENLLSKNSKPVHTTLLNPHVHLIGEDAACIAYIRLTQFVDSMGRPRSSQSEETRVWHRRDGKWLNVHFHCSGAPAAPLQ
;
A
#
# COMPACT_ATOMS: atom_id res chain seq x y z
N MET A 1 -12.92 -0.42 -48.60
CA MET A 1 -12.21 -0.47 -47.31
C MET A 1 -12.91 0.49 -46.37
N ALA A 2 -13.60 -0.02 -45.35
CA ALA A 2 -14.17 0.83 -44.32
C ALA A 2 -13.03 1.22 -43.38
N THR A 3 -12.65 2.50 -43.39
CA THR A 3 -11.79 3.09 -42.37
C THR A 3 -12.52 3.01 -41.04
N THR A 4 -12.12 2.08 -40.17
CA THR A 4 -12.47 2.09 -38.75
C THR A 4 -11.89 3.36 -38.14
N ALA A 5 -12.70 4.41 -38.05
CA ALA A 5 -12.36 5.59 -37.28
C ALA A 5 -12.18 5.13 -35.82
N THR A 6 -10.96 5.27 -35.31
CA THR A 6 -10.64 5.01 -33.91
C THR A 6 -11.51 5.95 -33.07
N SER A 7 -12.36 5.40 -32.20
CA SER A 7 -13.23 6.20 -31.33
C SER A 7 -12.36 6.98 -30.35
N THR A 8 -12.26 8.30 -30.54
CA THR A 8 -11.48 9.25 -29.72
C THR A 8 -12.35 10.01 -28.71
N ARG A 9 -13.46 9.41 -28.30
CA ARG A 9 -14.50 10.09 -27.50
C ARG A 9 -13.95 10.75 -26.23
N PHE A 10 -12.99 10.14 -25.56
CA PHE A 10 -12.38 10.73 -24.37
C PHE A 10 -11.55 11.96 -24.71
N THR A 11 -10.68 11.90 -25.72
CA THR A 11 -9.84 13.05 -26.12
C THR A 11 -10.64 14.14 -26.81
N ASP A 12 -11.80 13.83 -27.37
CA ASP A 12 -12.74 14.81 -27.91
C ASP A 12 -13.46 15.59 -26.80
N GLU A 13 -13.77 14.95 -25.67
CA GLU A 13 -14.52 15.55 -24.56
C GLU A 13 -13.64 16.11 -23.42
N TYR A 14 -12.45 15.56 -23.21
CA TYR A 14 -11.56 15.87 -22.08
C TYR A 14 -10.13 16.18 -22.53
N GLN A 15 -9.45 17.04 -21.77
CA GLN A 15 -8.04 17.34 -21.90
C GLN A 15 -7.28 16.78 -20.69
N LEU A 16 -6.23 15.98 -20.91
CA LEU A 16 -5.38 15.41 -19.85
C LEU A 16 -4.27 16.36 -19.41
N TYR A 17 -3.92 16.29 -18.12
CA TYR A 17 -2.87 17.06 -17.46
C TYR A 17 -1.97 16.16 -16.60
N GLU A 18 -1.40 16.65 -15.51
CA GLU A 18 -0.43 15.91 -14.68
C GLU A 18 -0.97 14.60 -14.09
N GLU A 19 -0.04 13.71 -13.74
CA GLU A 19 -0.32 12.47 -13.02
C GLU A 19 -0.58 12.77 -11.54
N LEU A 20 -1.63 12.15 -11.00
CA LEU A 20 -2.02 12.24 -9.59
C LEU A 20 -1.66 10.96 -8.82
N GLY A 21 -1.57 9.83 -9.52
CA GLY A 21 -1.20 8.55 -8.91
C GLY A 21 -1.13 7.41 -9.95
N LYS A 22 -0.51 6.30 -9.55
CA LYS A 22 -0.27 5.14 -10.41
C LYS A 22 -0.59 3.84 -9.66
N GLY A 23 -1.21 2.91 -10.38
CA GLY A 23 -1.47 1.55 -9.92
C GLY A 23 -1.01 0.52 -10.95
N ALA A 24 -1.11 -0.77 -10.61
CA ALA A 24 -0.53 -1.86 -11.41
C ALA A 24 -0.92 -1.84 -12.91
N PHE A 25 -2.17 -1.50 -13.23
CA PHE A 25 -2.69 -1.49 -14.61
C PHE A 25 -3.30 -0.15 -15.02
N SER A 26 -3.13 0.89 -14.19
CA SER A 26 -3.80 2.17 -14.40
C SER A 26 -2.98 3.36 -13.93
N VAL A 27 -3.15 4.49 -14.59
CA VAL A 27 -2.64 5.79 -14.15
C VAL A 27 -3.82 6.72 -13.92
N VAL A 28 -3.80 7.47 -12.81
CA VAL A 28 -4.77 8.52 -12.51
C VAL A 28 -4.16 9.86 -12.90
N ARG A 29 -4.82 10.62 -13.77
CA ARG A 29 -4.38 11.95 -14.20
C ARG A 29 -5.47 12.98 -13.97
N ARG A 30 -5.10 14.23 -13.70
CA ARG A 30 -6.06 15.34 -13.75
C ARG A 30 -6.54 15.51 -15.19
N CYS A 31 -7.83 15.76 -15.37
CA CYS A 31 -8.40 16.11 -16.66
C CYS A 31 -9.42 17.25 -16.55
N VAL A 32 -9.65 17.96 -17.65
CA VAL A 32 -10.62 19.05 -17.73
C VAL A 32 -11.60 18.75 -18.86
N LYS A 33 -12.90 18.82 -18.57
CA LYS A 33 -13.94 18.67 -19.58
C LYS A 33 -13.99 19.89 -20.48
N LYS A 34 -13.80 19.73 -21.79
CA LYS A 34 -13.65 20.84 -22.74
C LYS A 34 -14.90 21.72 -22.84
N SER A 35 -16.09 21.13 -22.71
CA SER A 35 -17.35 21.87 -22.86
C SER A 35 -17.69 22.77 -21.67
N SER A 36 -17.25 22.43 -20.46
CA SER A 36 -17.60 23.16 -19.23
C SER A 36 -16.41 23.81 -18.53
N GLY A 37 -15.18 23.39 -18.84
CA GLY A 37 -13.98 23.78 -18.08
C GLY A 37 -13.88 23.12 -16.70
N GLN A 38 -14.78 22.20 -16.35
CA GLN A 38 -14.79 21.53 -15.05
C GLN A 38 -13.65 20.50 -14.96
N GLU A 39 -12.97 20.48 -13.82
CA GLU A 39 -11.87 19.56 -13.55
C GLU A 39 -12.33 18.24 -12.91
N TYR A 40 -11.62 17.16 -13.23
CA TYR A 40 -11.87 15.78 -12.82
C TYR A 40 -10.56 15.00 -12.67
N ALA A 41 -10.66 13.79 -12.11
CA ALA A 41 -9.59 12.80 -12.13
C ALA A 41 -9.97 11.65 -13.08
N ALA A 42 -9.14 11.39 -14.10
CA ALA A 42 -9.32 10.29 -15.02
C ALA A 42 -8.41 9.12 -14.63
N LYS A 43 -9.02 8.00 -14.22
CA LYS A 43 -8.33 6.71 -14.06
C LYS A 43 -8.28 6.04 -15.44
N ILE A 44 -7.08 6.02 -16.03
CA ILE A 44 -6.78 5.50 -17.37
C ILE A 44 -6.26 4.09 -17.22
N ILE A 45 -6.97 3.11 -17.75
CA ILE A 45 -6.71 1.69 -17.57
C ILE A 45 -6.32 1.09 -18.91
N ASN A 46 -5.15 0.45 -18.99
CA ASN A 46 -4.71 -0.20 -20.22
C ASN A 46 -5.37 -1.57 -20.34
N THR A 47 -6.42 -1.67 -21.16
CA THR A 47 -7.20 -2.92 -21.30
C THR A 47 -6.43 -4.02 -22.01
N LYS A 48 -5.42 -3.69 -22.81
CA LYS A 48 -4.57 -4.71 -23.48
C LYS A 48 -3.80 -5.54 -22.46
N LYS A 49 -3.40 -4.92 -21.33
CA LYS A 49 -2.65 -5.57 -20.24
C LYS A 49 -3.52 -6.38 -19.27
N LEU A 50 -4.86 -6.31 -19.39
CA LEU A 50 -5.76 -6.97 -18.45
C LEU A 50 -6.07 -8.41 -18.84
N SER A 51 -6.09 -9.31 -17.86
CA SER A 51 -6.64 -10.66 -18.04
C SER A 51 -8.17 -10.61 -18.21
N ALA A 52 -8.80 -11.70 -18.68
CA ALA A 52 -10.27 -11.79 -18.75
C ALA A 52 -10.93 -11.60 -17.37
N ARG A 53 -10.26 -12.05 -16.29
CA ARG A 53 -10.73 -11.86 -14.92
C ARG A 53 -10.67 -10.40 -14.49
N ASP A 54 -9.64 -9.67 -14.90
CA ASP A 54 -9.48 -8.26 -14.52
C ASP A 54 -10.41 -7.35 -15.32
N HIS A 55 -10.75 -7.73 -16.57
CA HIS A 55 -11.85 -7.09 -17.31
C HIS A 55 -13.19 -7.20 -16.55
N GLN A 56 -13.53 -8.37 -16.01
CA GLN A 56 -14.75 -8.53 -15.20
C GLN A 56 -14.73 -7.69 -13.92
N LYS A 57 -13.56 -7.54 -13.27
CA LYS A 57 -13.41 -6.66 -12.10
C LYS A 57 -13.64 -5.20 -12.49
N LEU A 58 -13.09 -4.76 -13.61
CA LEU A 58 -13.26 -3.40 -14.14
C LEU A 58 -14.74 -3.09 -14.41
N GLU A 59 -15.46 -3.99 -15.08
CA GLU A 59 -16.90 -3.82 -15.33
C GLU A 59 -17.71 -3.72 -14.04
N ARG A 60 -17.35 -4.53 -13.03
CA ARG A 60 -17.95 -4.47 -11.70
C ARG A 60 -17.65 -3.15 -10.99
N GLU A 61 -16.40 -2.70 -10.99
CA GLU A 61 -15.99 -1.42 -10.40
C GLU A 61 -16.77 -0.26 -11.03
N ALA A 62 -16.81 -0.19 -12.37
CA ALA A 62 -17.54 0.84 -13.09
C ALA A 62 -19.06 0.81 -12.79
N ARG A 63 -19.65 -0.38 -12.62
CA ARG A 63 -21.06 -0.52 -12.25
C ARG A 63 -21.34 -0.04 -10.82
N ILE A 64 -20.54 -0.50 -9.84
CA ILE A 64 -20.67 -0.10 -8.43
C ILE A 64 -20.52 1.42 -8.30
N CYS A 65 -19.48 1.99 -8.89
CA CYS A 65 -19.22 3.43 -8.82
C CYS A 65 -20.33 4.28 -9.48
N ARG A 66 -21.06 3.77 -10.47
CA ARG A 66 -22.24 4.45 -11.04
C ARG A 66 -23.44 4.47 -10.06
N LEU A 67 -23.58 3.44 -9.22
CA LEU A 67 -24.66 3.32 -8.25
C LEU A 67 -24.42 4.18 -7.01
N LEU A 68 -23.17 4.30 -6.58
CA LEU A 68 -22.79 5.02 -5.36
C LEU A 68 -22.83 6.54 -5.57
N LYS A 69 -23.87 7.18 -5.03
CA LYS A 69 -24.05 8.65 -5.05
C LYS A 69 -24.20 9.17 -3.63
N HIS A 70 -23.09 9.60 -3.04
CA HIS A 70 -23.05 10.12 -1.67
C HIS A 70 -22.02 11.26 -1.56
N PRO A 71 -22.27 12.32 -0.77
CA PRO A 71 -21.32 13.44 -0.60
C PRO A 71 -19.93 13.00 -0.13
N ASN A 72 -19.86 11.96 0.69
CA ASN A 72 -18.60 11.36 1.20
C ASN A 72 -18.08 10.19 0.35
N ILE A 73 -18.48 10.07 -0.91
CA ILE A 73 -17.91 9.11 -1.87
C ILE A 73 -17.41 9.90 -3.09
N VAL A 74 -16.25 9.52 -3.62
CA VAL A 74 -15.72 10.04 -4.89
C VAL A 74 -16.62 9.55 -6.01
N ARG A 75 -17.37 10.47 -6.63
CA ARG A 75 -18.39 10.12 -7.63
C ARG A 75 -17.75 9.81 -8.98
N LEU A 76 -18.24 8.75 -9.64
CA LEU A 76 -17.99 8.50 -11.06
C LEU A 76 -18.97 9.33 -11.91
N HIS A 77 -18.42 10.16 -12.80
CA HIS A 77 -19.16 11.00 -13.74
C HIS A 77 -19.31 10.35 -15.10
N ASP A 78 -18.24 9.69 -15.57
CA ASP A 78 -18.20 9.11 -16.90
C ASP A 78 -17.37 7.83 -16.94
N SER A 79 -17.65 6.97 -17.90
CA SER A 79 -16.90 5.74 -18.15
C SER A 79 -16.86 5.49 -19.65
N ILE A 80 -15.70 5.71 -20.25
CA ILE A 80 -15.49 5.70 -21.69
C ILE A 80 -14.54 4.56 -22.04
N SER A 81 -14.95 3.70 -22.96
CA SER A 81 -14.11 2.63 -23.50
C SER A 81 -13.61 3.02 -24.88
N GLU A 82 -12.31 2.93 -25.11
CA GLU A 82 -11.64 3.15 -26.39
C GLU A 82 -10.76 1.95 -26.74
N GLU A 83 -10.14 1.98 -27.92
CA GLU A 83 -9.25 0.89 -28.36
C GLU A 83 -8.01 0.80 -27.47
N GLY A 84 -7.96 -0.22 -26.61
CA GLY A 84 -6.84 -0.51 -25.72
C GLY A 84 -6.82 0.26 -24.40
N PHE A 85 -7.77 1.17 -24.18
CA PHE A 85 -7.89 1.94 -22.95
C PHE A 85 -9.33 2.06 -22.47
N HIS A 86 -9.50 2.08 -21.15
CA HIS A 86 -10.77 2.41 -20.49
C HIS A 86 -10.54 3.55 -19.51
N TYR A 87 -11.38 4.58 -19.59
CA TYR A 87 -11.30 5.79 -18.79
C TYR A 87 -12.47 5.83 -17.82
N LEU A 88 -12.18 5.95 -16.52
CA LEU A 88 -13.16 6.24 -15.49
C LEU A 88 -12.93 7.66 -14.97
N VAL A 89 -13.91 8.54 -15.16
CA VAL A 89 -13.80 9.97 -14.82
C VAL A 89 -14.49 10.24 -13.50
N PHE A 90 -13.72 10.57 -12.47
CA PHE A 90 -14.16 10.77 -11.10
C PHE A 90 -14.09 12.25 -10.66
N ASP A 91 -14.74 12.57 -9.54
CA ASP A 91 -14.47 13.81 -8.81
C ASP A 91 -12.96 14.01 -8.64
N LEU A 92 -12.44 15.20 -8.95
CA LEU A 92 -11.09 15.58 -8.56
C LEU A 92 -11.06 15.91 -7.07
N VAL A 93 -10.19 15.23 -6.32
CA VAL A 93 -9.92 15.51 -4.91
C VAL A 93 -8.46 15.93 -4.76
N THR A 94 -8.24 17.03 -4.05
CA THR A 94 -6.92 17.70 -4.01
C THR A 94 -6.34 17.82 -2.59
N GLY A 95 -7.07 17.32 -1.59
CA GLY A 95 -6.65 17.38 -0.19
C GLY A 95 -5.58 16.35 0.19
N GLY A 96 -5.26 15.41 -0.71
CA GLY A 96 -4.31 14.33 -0.43
C GLY A 96 -4.91 13.23 0.43
N GLU A 97 -4.04 12.35 0.90
CA GLU A 97 -4.39 11.28 1.83
C GLU A 97 -4.67 11.86 3.21
N LEU A 98 -5.68 11.31 3.87
CA LEU A 98 -6.09 11.81 5.16
C LEU A 98 -4.98 11.73 6.22
N PHE A 99 -4.22 10.64 6.26
CA PHE A 99 -3.20 10.46 7.30
C PHE A 99 -2.07 11.47 7.20
N GLU A 100 -1.65 11.84 5.99
CA GLU A 100 -0.65 12.90 5.80
C GLU A 100 -1.13 14.22 6.40
N ASP A 101 -2.41 14.56 6.24
CA ASP A 101 -3.00 15.77 6.83
C ASP A 101 -3.09 15.68 8.36
N ILE A 102 -3.44 14.51 8.94
CA ILE A 102 -3.46 14.32 10.39
C ILE A 102 -2.07 14.54 11.00
N VAL A 103 -1.03 13.98 10.38
CA VAL A 103 0.36 14.13 10.83
C VAL A 103 0.82 15.58 10.74
N ALA A 104 0.38 16.30 9.71
CA ALA A 104 0.74 17.70 9.50
C ALA A 104 0.04 18.69 10.46
N ARG A 105 -1.01 18.28 11.19
CA ARG A 105 -1.75 19.16 12.11
C ARG A 105 -1.04 19.31 13.45
N GLU A 106 -0.86 20.56 13.90
CA GLU A 106 -0.36 20.87 15.26
C GLU A 106 -1.33 20.44 16.39
N TYR A 107 -2.63 20.30 16.08
CA TYR A 107 -3.70 19.95 17.02
C TYR A 107 -4.64 18.93 16.38
N TYR A 108 -4.82 17.79 17.03
CA TYR A 108 -5.76 16.73 16.65
C TYR A 108 -6.48 16.22 17.90
N SER A 109 -7.81 16.13 17.84
CA SER A 109 -8.67 15.75 18.97
C SER A 109 -9.58 14.58 18.59
N GLU A 110 -10.16 13.92 19.59
CA GLU A 110 -11.17 12.89 19.33
C GLU A 110 -12.41 13.41 18.56
N ALA A 111 -12.65 14.72 18.52
CA ALA A 111 -13.73 15.30 17.70
C ALA A 111 -13.36 15.32 16.21
N ASP A 112 -12.08 15.44 15.89
CA ASP A 112 -11.56 15.38 14.52
C ASP A 112 -11.55 13.93 13.99
N CYS A 113 -11.40 12.95 14.88
CA CYS A 113 -11.42 11.51 14.60
C CYS A 113 -12.76 10.99 14.04
N LEU A 114 -13.87 11.66 14.33
CA LEU A 114 -15.22 11.25 13.94
C LEU A 114 -15.51 11.31 12.43
N GLN A 115 -14.59 11.83 11.62
CA GLN A 115 -14.80 12.10 10.20
C GLN A 115 -14.06 11.12 9.26
N LEU A 116 -13.42 10.08 9.79
CA LEU A 116 -12.17 9.58 9.21
C LEU A 116 -12.08 8.03 9.16
N CYS A 117 -11.60 7.53 8.03
CA CYS A 117 -11.08 6.21 7.66
C CYS A 117 -9.84 6.43 6.75
N PRO A 118 -8.94 5.48 6.44
CA PRO A 118 -7.57 5.88 6.14
C PRO A 118 -7.03 5.69 4.71
N GLU A 119 -7.05 4.50 4.13
CA GLU A 119 -6.28 4.29 2.87
C GLU A 119 -7.11 4.60 1.62
N ASN A 120 -8.43 4.56 1.74
CA ASN A 120 -9.36 4.97 0.68
C ASN A 120 -10.03 6.31 1.00
N LEU A 121 -9.57 7.08 1.99
CA LEU A 121 -10.16 8.37 2.27
C LEU A 121 -9.27 9.51 1.84
N LEU A 122 -9.83 10.27 0.91
CA LEU A 122 -9.21 11.46 0.36
C LEU A 122 -9.93 12.67 0.94
N LEU A 123 -9.17 13.70 1.29
CA LEU A 123 -9.77 14.98 1.61
C LEU A 123 -10.19 15.67 0.32
N ALA A 124 -11.42 16.19 0.28
CA ALA A 124 -11.92 16.87 -0.91
C ALA A 124 -11.03 18.06 -1.32
N SER A 125 -10.42 18.74 -0.34
CA SER A 125 -9.47 19.84 -0.53
C SER A 125 -8.56 20.00 0.69
N LYS A 126 -7.54 20.87 0.60
CA LYS A 126 -6.67 21.25 1.72
C LYS A 126 -7.30 22.27 2.69
N MET A 127 -8.55 22.69 2.46
CA MET A 127 -9.22 23.66 3.32
C MET A 127 -9.58 23.03 4.68
N LYS A 128 -9.48 23.81 5.76
CA LYS A 128 -9.88 23.36 7.09
C LYS A 128 -11.38 22.98 7.09
N GLY A 129 -11.69 21.76 7.52
CA GLY A 129 -13.05 21.22 7.50
C GLY A 129 -13.49 20.64 6.15
N ALA A 130 -12.55 20.36 5.24
CA ALA A 130 -12.86 19.66 4.00
C ALA A 130 -13.53 18.30 4.27
N ALA A 131 -14.55 17.99 3.47
CA ALA A 131 -15.24 16.71 3.56
C ALA A 131 -14.30 15.57 3.20
N VAL A 132 -14.44 14.47 3.92
CA VAL A 132 -13.68 13.26 3.67
C VAL A 132 -14.47 12.37 2.71
N LYS A 133 -13.80 11.83 1.70
CA LYS A 133 -14.41 11.09 0.60
C LYS A 133 -13.78 9.71 0.43
N LEU A 134 -14.62 8.67 0.44
CA LEU A 134 -14.24 7.31 0.11
C LEU A 134 -13.95 7.17 -1.39
N ALA A 135 -12.80 6.61 -1.71
CA ALA A 135 -12.28 6.35 -3.04
C ALA A 135 -11.96 4.86 -3.22
N ASP A 136 -11.59 4.49 -4.44
CA ASP A 136 -11.14 3.15 -4.86
C ASP A 136 -12.05 1.97 -4.47
N PHE A 137 -12.87 1.53 -5.43
CA PHE A 137 -13.79 0.40 -5.29
C PHE A 137 -13.32 -0.84 -6.07
N GLY A 138 -12.02 -0.97 -6.38
CA GLY A 138 -11.50 -2.09 -7.18
C GLY A 138 -11.71 -3.48 -6.56
N LEU A 139 -11.82 -3.56 -5.23
CA LEU A 139 -12.14 -4.79 -4.49
C LEU A 139 -13.61 -4.91 -4.09
N ALA A 140 -14.45 -3.91 -4.40
CA ALA A 140 -15.84 -3.89 -3.99
C ALA A 140 -16.64 -5.03 -4.63
N ILE A 141 -17.65 -5.49 -3.88
CA ILE A 141 -18.55 -6.57 -4.25
C ILE A 141 -20.00 -6.15 -4.06
N GLU A 142 -20.88 -6.73 -4.86
CA GLU A 142 -22.33 -6.59 -4.68
C GLU A 142 -22.83 -7.77 -3.84
N VAL A 143 -23.53 -7.47 -2.76
CA VAL A 143 -24.18 -8.46 -1.91
C VAL A 143 -25.69 -8.39 -2.09
N GLN A 144 -26.37 -9.54 -2.13
CA GLN A 144 -27.83 -9.58 -2.23
C GLN A 144 -28.47 -9.46 -0.85
N GLY A 145 -28.99 -8.28 -0.53
CA GLY A 145 -29.58 -8.01 0.79
C GLY A 145 -28.57 -8.20 1.91
N ASP A 146 -28.86 -9.11 2.85
CA ASP A 146 -27.97 -9.50 3.96
C ASP A 146 -27.37 -10.89 3.80
N GLN A 147 -27.47 -11.49 2.59
CA GLN A 147 -26.86 -12.77 2.31
C GLN A 147 -25.34 -12.68 2.42
N GLN A 148 -24.76 -13.66 3.11
CA GLN A 148 -23.32 -13.83 3.22
C GLN A 148 -22.87 -14.92 2.26
N ALA A 149 -21.72 -14.72 1.63
CA ALA A 149 -21.11 -15.71 0.76
C ALA A 149 -19.58 -15.64 0.88
N TRP A 150 -18.90 -16.63 0.32
CA TRP A 150 -17.45 -16.59 0.19
C TRP A 150 -17.06 -15.82 -1.07
N PHE A 151 -16.63 -14.57 -0.92
CA PHE A 151 -16.20 -13.73 -2.05
C PHE A 151 -14.68 -13.80 -2.33
N GLY A 152 -13.98 -14.69 -1.62
CA GLY A 152 -12.53 -14.89 -1.74
C GLY A 152 -11.73 -14.20 -0.64
N PHE A 153 -10.43 -14.43 -0.66
CA PHE A 153 -9.47 -13.81 0.26
C PHE A 153 -8.90 -12.54 -0.37
N ALA A 154 -9.35 -11.37 0.09
CA ALA A 154 -8.93 -10.06 -0.41
C ALA A 154 -8.97 -9.02 0.72
N GLY A 155 -8.08 -8.03 0.65
CA GLY A 155 -7.95 -6.95 1.63
C GLY A 155 -6.52 -6.82 2.16
N THR A 156 -6.24 -5.70 2.82
CA THR A 156 -4.93 -5.39 3.43
C THR A 156 -4.79 -6.14 4.76
N PRO A 157 -3.69 -6.89 5.01
CA PRO A 157 -3.55 -7.81 6.15
C PRO A 157 -4.00 -7.28 7.53
N GLY A 158 -3.62 -6.05 7.90
CA GLY A 158 -3.95 -5.45 9.21
C GLY A 158 -5.43 -5.06 9.39
N TYR A 159 -6.20 -5.00 8.30
CA TYR A 159 -7.61 -4.61 8.30
C TYR A 159 -8.56 -5.79 8.00
N LEU A 160 -8.01 -6.98 7.73
CA LEU A 160 -8.81 -8.18 7.47
C LEU A 160 -9.61 -8.56 8.72
N SER A 161 -10.87 -8.94 8.53
CA SER A 161 -11.72 -9.40 9.61
C SER A 161 -11.50 -10.88 9.95
N PRO A 162 -11.84 -11.33 11.17
CA PRO A 162 -11.65 -12.71 11.59
C PRO A 162 -12.33 -13.74 10.68
N GLU A 163 -13.55 -13.46 10.23
CA GLU A 163 -14.32 -14.36 9.36
C GLU A 163 -13.68 -14.53 7.97
N VAL A 164 -13.05 -13.50 7.40
CA VAL A 164 -12.29 -13.62 6.15
C VAL A 164 -11.06 -14.52 6.35
N LEU A 165 -10.34 -14.36 7.46
CA LEU A 165 -9.17 -15.17 7.79
C LEU A 165 -9.52 -16.63 8.13
N ARG A 166 -10.71 -16.88 8.68
CA ARG A 166 -11.24 -18.24 8.91
C ARG A 166 -11.80 -18.91 7.67
N LYS A 167 -11.96 -18.14 6.59
CA LYS A 167 -12.61 -18.57 5.35
C LYS A 167 -14.11 -18.85 5.49
N ASP A 168 -14.74 -18.16 6.44
CA ASP A 168 -16.18 -18.21 6.64
C ASP A 168 -16.89 -17.34 5.59
N PRO A 169 -18.17 -17.62 5.25
CA PRO A 169 -18.98 -16.68 4.49
C PRO A 169 -19.03 -15.31 5.17
N TYR A 170 -18.94 -14.24 4.39
CA TYR A 170 -18.92 -12.89 4.91
C TYR A 170 -19.80 -11.94 4.08
N GLY A 171 -19.93 -10.70 4.54
CA GLY A 171 -20.72 -9.64 3.90
C GLY A 171 -20.40 -8.29 4.53
N LYS A 172 -21.38 -7.38 4.59
CA LYS A 172 -21.25 -6.00 5.11
C LYS A 172 -20.46 -5.85 6.44
N PRO A 173 -20.51 -6.76 7.43
CA PRO A 173 -19.80 -6.59 8.69
C PRO A 173 -18.26 -6.49 8.57
N VAL A 174 -17.65 -6.97 7.48
CA VAL A 174 -16.19 -6.87 7.29
C VAL A 174 -15.73 -5.41 7.24
N ASP A 175 -16.54 -4.51 6.68
CA ASP A 175 -16.24 -3.09 6.60
C ASP A 175 -16.28 -2.43 7.98
N ILE A 176 -17.15 -2.90 8.87
CA ILE A 176 -17.23 -2.38 10.25
C ILE A 176 -16.00 -2.80 11.07
N TRP A 177 -15.48 -3.99 10.84
CA TRP A 177 -14.22 -4.41 11.48
C TRP A 177 -13.08 -3.49 11.06
N ALA A 178 -12.94 -3.24 9.75
CA ALA A 178 -11.97 -2.29 9.25
C ALA A 178 -12.16 -0.91 9.92
N CYS A 179 -13.39 -0.38 9.99
CA CYS A 179 -13.67 0.88 10.68
C CYS A 179 -13.23 0.89 12.15
N GLY A 180 -13.30 -0.25 12.86
CA GLY A 180 -12.78 -0.38 14.22
C GLY A 180 -11.25 -0.27 14.30
N VAL A 181 -10.54 -0.95 13.40
CA VAL A 181 -9.07 -0.87 13.28
C VAL A 181 -8.63 0.56 13.02
N ILE A 182 -9.34 1.19 12.11
CA ILE A 182 -9.15 2.56 11.67
C ILE A 182 -9.37 3.55 12.81
N LEU A 183 -10.50 3.44 13.52
CA LEU A 183 -10.84 4.31 14.63
C LEU A 183 -9.79 4.21 15.74
N TYR A 184 -9.28 3.00 15.99
CA TYR A 184 -8.18 2.78 16.92
C TYR A 184 -6.94 3.59 16.50
N ILE A 185 -6.49 3.45 15.24
CA ILE A 185 -5.31 4.17 14.72
C ILE A 185 -5.52 5.69 14.81
N LEU A 186 -6.70 6.19 14.47
CA LEU A 186 -6.97 7.62 14.50
C LEU A 186 -6.86 8.21 15.92
N LEU A 187 -7.20 7.45 16.97
CA LEU A 187 -7.13 7.93 18.34
C LEU A 187 -5.71 7.96 18.91
N VAL A 188 -4.85 7.01 18.56
CA VAL A 188 -3.54 6.83 19.22
C VAL A 188 -2.34 6.71 18.28
N GLY A 189 -2.55 6.64 16.97
CA GLY A 189 -1.50 6.66 15.94
C GLY A 189 -0.84 5.32 15.63
N TYR A 190 -1.30 4.21 16.21
CA TYR A 190 -0.78 2.86 15.94
C TYR A 190 -1.92 1.83 15.84
N PRO A 191 -1.75 0.71 15.12
CA PRO A 191 -2.80 -0.27 14.88
C PRO A 191 -3.05 -1.20 16.08
N PRO A 192 -4.28 -1.72 16.25
CA PRO A 192 -4.61 -2.67 17.30
C PRO A 192 -4.01 -4.06 17.10
N PHE A 193 -3.65 -4.41 15.86
CA PHE A 193 -3.05 -5.71 15.51
C PHE A 193 -1.80 -5.47 14.68
N TRP A 194 -0.67 -6.01 15.13
CA TRP A 194 0.59 -5.92 14.39
C TRP A 194 1.54 -7.04 14.79
N ASP A 195 2.16 -7.64 13.78
CA ASP A 195 3.28 -8.55 13.95
C ASP A 195 4.08 -8.56 12.64
N GLU A 196 5.39 -8.75 12.73
CA GLU A 196 6.24 -8.91 11.55
C GLU A 196 5.95 -10.24 10.84
N ASP A 197 5.54 -11.26 11.60
CA ASP A 197 5.08 -12.53 11.07
C ASP A 197 3.58 -12.44 10.76
N GLN A 198 3.24 -12.47 9.47
CA GLN A 198 1.85 -12.44 9.00
C GLN A 198 0.99 -13.55 9.62
N HIS A 199 1.56 -14.72 9.93
CA HIS A 199 0.82 -15.80 10.55
C HIS A 199 0.40 -15.43 11.99
N LYS A 200 1.30 -14.81 12.75
CA LYS A 200 1.01 -14.32 14.11
C LYS A 200 0.03 -13.16 14.08
N LEU A 201 0.18 -12.22 13.15
CA LEU A 201 -0.79 -11.15 12.91
C LEU A 201 -2.20 -11.74 12.69
N TYR A 202 -2.32 -12.74 11.81
CA TYR A 202 -3.60 -13.40 11.57
C TYR A 202 -4.14 -14.14 12.79
N GLN A 203 -3.28 -14.68 13.66
CA GLN A 203 -3.70 -15.26 14.93
C GLN A 203 -4.24 -14.20 15.89
N GLN A 204 -3.57 -13.06 16.03
CA GLN A 204 -4.04 -11.93 16.86
C GLN A 204 -5.42 -11.45 16.40
N ILE A 205 -5.59 -11.20 15.09
CA ILE A 205 -6.87 -10.79 14.49
C ILE A 205 -7.96 -11.83 14.77
N LYS A 206 -7.70 -13.11 14.50
CA LYS A 206 -8.69 -14.19 14.74
C LYS A 206 -9.05 -14.33 16.22
N ALA A 207 -8.14 -14.01 17.13
CA ALA A 207 -8.39 -14.02 18.56
C ALA A 207 -9.05 -12.73 19.07
N GLY A 208 -9.11 -11.67 18.25
CA GLY A 208 -9.49 -10.33 18.70
C GLY A 208 -8.57 -9.82 19.80
N ALA A 209 -7.28 -10.19 19.75
CA ALA A 209 -6.29 -9.87 20.77
C ALA A 209 -5.73 -8.45 20.53
N TYR A 210 -6.42 -7.45 21.07
CA TYR A 210 -5.97 -6.06 21.18
C TYR A 210 -6.26 -5.54 22.59
N ASP A 211 -5.57 -4.47 22.98
CA ASP A 211 -5.75 -3.82 24.26
C ASP A 211 -5.70 -2.29 24.13
N PHE A 212 -5.87 -1.60 25.25
CA PHE A 212 -5.83 -0.15 25.36
C PHE A 212 -4.71 0.23 26.35
N PRO A 213 -3.44 0.14 25.93
CA PRO A 213 -2.30 0.29 26.83
C PRO A 213 -2.16 1.73 27.35
N SER A 214 -1.69 1.83 28.59
CA SER A 214 -1.30 3.10 29.20
C SER A 214 0.10 3.51 28.72
N PRO A 215 0.42 4.82 28.66
CA PRO A 215 -0.41 5.94 29.09
C PRO A 215 -1.34 6.54 28.02
N GLU A 216 -1.19 6.18 26.75
CA GLU A 216 -1.84 6.86 25.63
C GLU A 216 -3.36 6.75 25.71
N TRP A 217 -3.86 5.57 26.12
CA TRP A 217 -5.29 5.32 26.25
C TRP A 217 -5.91 5.84 27.55
N ASP A 218 -5.12 6.30 28.53
CA ASP A 218 -5.67 6.78 29.81
C ASP A 218 -6.54 8.02 29.63
N THR A 219 -6.25 8.84 28.61
CA THR A 219 -7.00 10.06 28.30
C THR A 219 -8.15 9.86 27.32
N VAL A 220 -8.23 8.71 26.66
CA VAL A 220 -9.26 8.40 25.66
C VAL A 220 -10.56 8.01 26.36
N THR A 221 -11.70 8.57 25.91
CA THR A 221 -12.95 8.38 26.65
C THR A 221 -13.44 6.92 26.65
N PRO A 222 -14.15 6.49 27.72
CA PRO A 222 -14.75 5.16 27.77
C PRO A 222 -15.70 4.89 26.60
N GLU A 223 -16.40 5.91 26.10
CA GLU A 223 -17.33 5.79 24.97
C GLU A 223 -16.58 5.51 23.65
N ALA A 224 -15.38 6.09 23.47
CA ALA A 224 -14.54 5.80 22.30
C ALA A 224 -14.08 4.33 22.31
N LYS A 225 -13.56 3.88 23.45
CA LYS A 225 -13.15 2.48 23.68
C LYS A 225 -14.33 1.54 23.50
N ASN A 226 -15.52 1.92 23.98
CA ASN A 226 -16.73 1.13 23.83
C ASN A 226 -17.15 0.97 22.36
N LEU A 227 -17.08 2.04 21.56
CA LEU A 227 -17.36 1.95 20.13
C LEU A 227 -16.36 1.04 19.41
N ILE A 228 -15.06 1.16 19.72
CA ILE A 228 -14.03 0.26 19.20
C ILE A 228 -14.34 -1.19 19.56
N ASN A 229 -14.71 -1.48 20.81
CA ASN A 229 -15.08 -2.84 21.23
C ASN A 229 -16.27 -3.40 20.43
N GLN A 230 -17.27 -2.57 20.15
CA GLN A 230 -18.44 -2.96 19.36
C GLN A 230 -18.11 -3.19 17.87
N MET A 231 -17.15 -2.43 17.30
CA MET A 231 -16.67 -2.61 15.93
C MET A 231 -15.72 -3.82 15.79
N LEU A 232 -14.78 -3.99 16.73
CA LEU A 232 -13.81 -5.10 16.79
C LEU A 232 -14.39 -6.34 17.47
N THR A 233 -15.70 -6.56 17.35
CA THR A 233 -16.36 -7.77 17.81
C THR A 233 -16.12 -8.92 16.84
N ILE A 234 -15.57 -10.03 17.34
CA ILE A 234 -15.14 -11.17 16.52
C ILE A 234 -16.30 -11.83 15.78
N ASN A 235 -17.45 -11.99 16.43
CA ASN A 235 -18.63 -12.58 15.80
C ASN A 235 -19.33 -11.52 14.93
N PRO A 236 -19.38 -11.67 13.60
CA PRO A 236 -19.94 -10.65 12.71
C PRO A 236 -21.45 -10.43 12.94
N ALA A 237 -22.19 -11.42 13.45
CA ALA A 237 -23.61 -11.26 13.77
C ALA A 237 -23.87 -10.43 15.04
N LYS A 238 -22.85 -10.29 15.91
CA LYS A 238 -22.91 -9.45 17.12
C LYS A 238 -22.19 -8.12 16.94
N ARG A 239 -21.46 -7.94 15.83
CA ARG A 239 -20.75 -6.72 15.49
C ARG A 239 -21.76 -5.62 15.20
N ILE A 240 -21.50 -4.41 15.69
CA ILE A 240 -22.35 -3.24 15.45
C ILE A 240 -22.52 -3.00 13.94
N THR A 241 -23.68 -2.52 13.51
CA THR A 241 -23.88 -2.10 12.11
C THR A 241 -23.47 -0.64 11.91
N ALA A 242 -23.24 -0.20 10.66
CA ALA A 242 -22.96 1.20 10.36
C ALA A 242 -24.07 2.14 10.89
N GLU A 243 -25.34 1.75 10.74
CA GLU A 243 -26.48 2.53 11.22
C GLU A 243 -26.49 2.66 12.75
N GLN A 244 -26.16 1.58 13.46
CA GLN A 244 -26.05 1.58 14.92
C GLN A 244 -24.85 2.41 15.38
N ALA A 245 -23.71 2.31 14.69
CA ALA A 245 -22.50 3.06 14.99
C ALA A 245 -22.71 4.58 14.84
N LEU A 246 -23.44 5.01 13.80
CA LEU A 246 -23.80 6.42 13.62
C LEU A 246 -24.70 6.98 14.72
N LYS A 247 -25.44 6.12 15.43
CA LYS A 247 -26.29 6.46 16.57
C LYS A 247 -25.58 6.30 17.92
N HIS A 248 -24.31 5.88 17.91
CA HIS A 248 -23.55 5.64 19.13
C HIS A 248 -23.29 6.96 19.88
N PRO A 249 -23.35 7.01 21.24
CA PRO A 249 -23.16 8.24 22.00
C PRO A 249 -21.85 8.97 21.71
N TRP A 250 -20.75 8.24 21.49
CA TRP A 250 -19.47 8.86 21.11
C TRP A 250 -19.55 9.67 19.80
N VAL A 251 -20.41 9.24 18.87
CA VAL A 251 -20.66 9.90 17.59
C VAL A 251 -21.69 11.03 17.73
N CYS A 252 -22.82 10.78 18.41
CA CYS A 252 -23.91 11.74 18.49
C CYS A 252 -23.65 12.90 19.49
N VAL A 253 -23.04 12.62 20.65
CA VAL A 253 -22.95 13.61 21.75
C VAL A 253 -21.98 14.75 21.42
N LYS A 254 -21.01 14.53 20.51
CA LYS A 254 -20.03 15.55 20.12
C LYS A 254 -20.52 16.55 19.06
N SER A 255 -21.68 16.32 18.41
CA SER A 255 -22.28 17.38 17.58
C SER A 255 -22.93 18.50 18.40
N MET A 256 -23.12 18.30 19.71
CA MET A 256 -23.93 19.14 20.57
C MET A 256 -23.15 19.99 21.59
N PHE A 257 -21.84 19.79 21.74
CA PHE A 257 -20.98 20.60 22.61
C PHE A 257 -19.93 21.37 21.80
N GLU A 258 -20.15 22.68 21.67
CA GLU A 258 -19.17 23.63 21.13
C GLU A 258 -17.79 23.46 21.81
N THR A 259 -16.79 23.34 20.97
CA THR A 259 -15.44 22.79 21.19
C THR A 259 -14.49 23.74 21.93
N VAL A 260 -14.88 24.32 23.07
CA VAL A 260 -14.03 25.32 23.76
C VAL A 260 -13.54 24.86 25.14
N GLU A 261 -14.31 24.06 25.88
CA GLU A 261 -13.97 23.77 27.28
C GLU A 261 -13.03 22.55 27.46
N CYS A 262 -13.20 21.48 26.66
CA CYS A 262 -12.24 20.37 26.60
C CYS A 262 -10.88 20.80 26.03
N LEU A 263 -10.87 21.74 25.08
CA LEU A 263 -9.65 22.27 24.46
C LEU A 263 -8.78 23.04 25.47
N ARG A 264 -9.38 23.77 26.42
CA ARG A 264 -8.64 24.48 27.48
C ARG A 264 -7.98 23.52 28.47
N LYS A 265 -8.67 22.44 28.87
CA LYS A 265 -8.13 21.46 29.83
C LYS A 265 -7.01 20.61 29.25
N PHE A 266 -7.08 20.26 27.96
CA PHE A 266 -6.01 19.56 27.25
C PHE A 266 -4.77 20.46 27.03
N ASN A 267 -4.97 21.73 26.63
CA ASN A 267 -3.89 22.70 26.41
C ASN A 267 -3.18 23.15 27.70
N ALA A 268 -3.89 23.27 28.82
CA ALA A 268 -3.28 23.67 30.10
C ALA A 268 -2.31 22.60 30.65
N ARG A 269 -2.60 21.32 30.43
CA ARG A 269 -1.76 20.20 30.89
C ARG A 269 -0.51 19.99 30.03
N ARG A 270 -0.57 20.31 28.73
CA ARG A 270 0.61 20.27 27.85
C ARG A 270 1.59 21.41 28.15
N LYS A 271 1.09 22.61 28.55
CA LYS A 271 1.96 23.73 28.98
C LYS A 271 2.63 23.53 30.34
N LEU A 272 2.00 22.82 31.28
CA LEU A 272 2.58 22.56 32.59
C LEU A 272 3.75 21.56 32.57
N LYS A 273 3.80 20.62 31.63
CA LYS A 273 4.93 19.68 31.47
C LYS A 273 6.22 20.31 30.91
N VAL A 274 6.18 21.56 30.45
CA VAL A 274 7.36 22.29 29.89
C VAL A 274 8.04 23.21 30.91
N SER A 275 7.61 23.20 32.17
CA SER A 275 8.16 24.08 33.21
C SER A 275 8.73 23.30 34.40
N SER A 276 9.99 22.90 34.29
CA SER A 276 10.84 22.52 35.42
C SER A 276 12.26 22.99 35.11
N PRO A 277 12.81 23.99 35.85
CA PRO A 277 14.07 24.63 35.48
C PRO A 277 15.25 23.97 36.19
N LYS A 278 16.18 23.36 35.45
CA LYS A 278 17.60 23.31 35.83
C LYS A 278 18.48 23.50 34.58
N MET A 279 19.46 24.38 34.76
CA MET A 279 20.14 25.25 33.81
C MET A 279 21.44 24.63 33.27
N TYR A 280 21.74 24.78 31.98
CA TYR A 280 23.07 25.05 31.34
C TYR A 280 22.86 25.43 29.83
N PRO A 281 23.81 26.13 29.17
CA PRO A 281 23.58 27.30 28.27
C PRO A 281 23.21 26.95 26.81
N PRO A 282 22.85 27.94 25.95
CA PRO A 282 22.14 27.69 24.70
C PRO A 282 23.09 27.23 23.58
N LEU A 283 22.70 26.17 22.87
CA LEU A 283 23.22 25.82 21.55
C LEU A 283 22.19 26.23 20.49
N PRO A 284 22.63 26.68 19.30
CA PRO A 284 21.76 27.31 18.33
C PRO A 284 20.81 26.30 17.69
N PHE A 285 19.60 26.81 17.47
CA PHE A 285 18.46 26.26 16.75
C PHE A 285 18.82 25.31 15.59
N SER A 286 18.69 24.00 15.79
CA SER A 286 18.33 23.03 14.74
C SER A 286 17.88 21.69 15.34
N LEU A 287 16.96 21.01 14.63
CA LEU A 287 16.47 19.62 14.80
C LEU A 287 15.41 19.44 15.90
N VAL A 288 14.11 19.31 15.61
CA VAL A 288 13.45 18.23 14.85
C VAL A 288 13.88 16.85 15.37
N ASN A 289 13.23 16.34 16.41
CA ASN A 289 13.41 14.94 16.87
C ASN A 289 12.13 14.32 17.46
N SER A 290 10.96 14.79 17.03
CA SER A 290 9.68 14.08 17.22
C SER A 290 8.99 13.74 15.89
N ILE A 291 9.66 14.06 14.77
CA ILE A 291 9.17 13.85 13.41
C ILE A 291 9.63 12.48 12.85
N THR A 292 10.79 11.97 13.28
CA THR A 292 11.40 10.75 12.73
C THR A 292 10.64 9.46 13.04
N TYR A 293 9.97 9.34 14.18
CA TYR A 293 9.24 8.10 14.53
C TYR A 293 7.93 7.92 13.76
N LEU A 294 7.25 9.01 13.40
CA LEU A 294 6.00 8.95 12.61
C LEU A 294 6.32 8.85 11.12
N GLU A 295 7.32 9.58 10.61
CA GLU A 295 7.75 9.45 9.21
C GLU A 295 8.26 8.06 8.86
N ASP A 296 9.06 7.41 9.73
CA ASP A 296 9.50 6.02 9.51
C ASP A 296 8.32 5.02 9.54
N TYR A 297 7.33 5.25 10.41
CA TYR A 297 6.14 4.39 10.49
C TYR A 297 5.25 4.53 9.25
N PHE A 298 5.04 5.75 8.75
CA PHE A 298 4.26 6.00 7.54
C PHE A 298 5.00 5.59 6.25
N MET A 299 6.33 5.73 6.19
CA MET A 299 7.17 5.21 5.08
C MET A 299 7.14 3.67 4.98
N HIS A 300 6.88 2.99 6.09
CA HIS A 300 6.66 1.53 6.14
C HIS A 300 5.21 1.11 5.83
N LEU A 301 4.25 2.04 5.87
CA LEU A 301 2.86 1.86 5.41
C LEU A 301 2.67 2.26 3.94
N SER A 302 3.64 2.92 3.30
CA SER A 302 3.69 3.08 1.85
C SER A 302 3.95 1.73 1.18
N PHE A 303 2.89 0.95 0.98
CA PHE A 303 2.93 -0.29 0.23
C PHE A 303 2.84 -0.01 -1.27
N PRO A 304 3.57 -0.78 -2.11
CA PRO A 304 3.40 -0.73 -3.56
C PRO A 304 1.96 -1.12 -3.94
N PRO A 305 1.45 -0.67 -5.10
CA PRO A 305 0.09 -0.99 -5.54
C PRO A 305 -0.10 -2.51 -5.63
N HIS A 306 -0.94 -3.04 -4.73
CA HIS A 306 -1.54 -4.37 -4.69
C HIS A 306 -0.78 -5.54 -5.36
N ASP A 307 -0.18 -6.41 -4.55
CA ASP A 307 -0.03 -7.83 -4.90
C ASP A 307 -0.35 -8.75 -3.72
N VAL A 308 -1.55 -9.34 -3.74
CA VAL A 308 -1.89 -10.50 -2.90
C VAL A 308 -1.60 -11.75 -3.72
N LYS A 309 -0.53 -12.47 -3.35
CA LYS A 309 -0.41 -13.95 -3.39
C LYS A 309 0.92 -14.40 -2.82
N ARG A 310 0.92 -14.88 -1.57
CA ARG A 310 1.96 -15.77 -1.06
C ARG A 310 1.28 -17.00 -0.44
N MET A 311 1.33 -18.11 -1.17
CA MET A 311 1.19 -19.46 -0.61
C MET A 311 2.42 -20.23 -1.06
N ALA A 312 3.38 -20.42 -0.14
CA ALA A 312 4.44 -21.39 -0.30
C ALA A 312 4.23 -22.48 0.77
N TRP A 313 4.08 -23.69 0.26
CA TRP A 313 3.87 -24.93 0.99
C TRP A 313 5.20 -25.38 1.58
N ASN A 314 5.38 -25.33 2.90
CA ASN A 314 6.53 -25.95 3.55
C ASN A 314 6.21 -27.42 3.83
N SER A 315 6.62 -28.31 2.94
CA SER A 315 6.80 -29.73 3.24
C SER A 315 8.29 -29.99 3.39
N THR A 316 8.78 -29.99 4.62
CA THR A 316 10.08 -30.59 4.94
C THR A 316 9.82 -32.03 5.33
N VAL A 317 10.15 -32.95 4.43
CA VAL A 317 10.26 -34.37 4.73
C VAL A 317 11.54 -34.55 5.55
N ASN A 318 11.38 -35.00 6.79
CA ASN A 318 12.46 -35.42 7.68
C ASN A 318 13.14 -36.68 7.14
N SER A 319 14.47 -36.67 7.09
CA SER A 319 15.29 -37.89 7.15
C SER A 319 16.17 -37.85 8.40
N SER A 320 15.88 -38.79 9.29
CA SER A 320 16.64 -39.43 10.39
C SER A 320 18.18 -39.31 10.32
N CYS A 321 18.97 -39.30 11.41
CA CYS A 321 18.96 -40.10 12.66
C CYS A 321 19.98 -39.52 13.71
N PRO A 322 20.15 -40.09 14.93
CA PRO A 322 20.15 -39.36 16.21
C PRO A 322 21.52 -39.26 16.93
N ASP A 323 21.60 -38.43 17.99
CA ASP A 323 22.14 -38.87 19.29
C ASP A 323 21.85 -37.90 20.47
N SER A 324 21.17 -38.49 21.47
CA SER A 324 21.24 -38.35 22.95
C SER A 324 21.05 -37.02 23.71
N ASP A 325 20.18 -37.13 24.72
CA ASP A 325 19.74 -36.21 25.78
C ASP A 325 20.84 -35.53 26.64
N HIS A 326 20.62 -34.28 27.05
CA HIS A 326 20.27 -33.95 28.44
C HIS A 326 20.11 -32.44 28.73
N SER A 327 19.01 -32.13 29.42
CA SER A 327 18.80 -31.09 30.45
C SER A 327 18.56 -29.62 30.09
N GLN A 328 17.53 -29.09 30.77
CA GLN A 328 16.91 -27.78 30.71
C GLN A 328 17.84 -26.63 31.13
N SER A 329 17.71 -25.47 30.48
CA SER A 329 17.50 -24.20 31.20
C SER A 329 16.99 -23.12 30.25
N SER A 330 15.90 -22.49 30.68
CA SER A 330 15.31 -21.25 30.16
C SER A 330 16.34 -20.13 30.03
N VAL A 331 16.49 -19.59 28.83
CA VAL A 331 17.17 -18.30 28.60
C VAL A 331 16.14 -17.33 28.03
N VAL A 332 15.86 -16.31 28.83
CA VAL A 332 15.06 -15.13 28.49
C VAL A 332 15.67 -14.46 27.26
N ALA A 333 14.86 -14.21 26.24
CA ALA A 333 15.29 -13.51 25.04
C ALA A 333 15.77 -12.10 25.41
N ALA A 334 17.06 -11.83 25.22
CA ALA A 334 17.64 -10.52 25.38
C ALA A 334 17.09 -9.55 24.30
N PRO A 335 16.97 -8.23 24.59
CA PRO A 335 16.53 -7.26 23.59
C PRO A 335 17.53 -7.21 22.43
N LEU A 336 17.04 -7.27 21.19
CA LEU A 336 17.90 -7.06 20.01
C LEU A 336 18.60 -5.70 20.13
N GLY A 337 19.93 -5.68 20.04
CA GLY A 337 20.72 -4.45 20.08
C GLY A 337 20.40 -3.52 18.90
N SER A 338 20.57 -2.21 19.10
CA SER A 338 20.32 -1.14 18.12
C SER A 338 20.93 -1.41 16.73
N ASN A 339 22.11 -2.02 16.68
CA ASN A 339 22.79 -2.37 15.43
C ASN A 339 22.06 -3.45 14.60
N ALA A 340 21.37 -4.38 15.25
CA ALA A 340 20.61 -5.41 14.55
C ALA A 340 19.33 -4.85 13.91
N VAL A 341 18.67 -3.90 14.60
CA VAL A 341 17.50 -3.19 14.09
C VAL A 341 17.90 -2.32 12.89
N ALA A 342 18.97 -1.53 13.01
CA ALA A 342 19.47 -0.70 11.91
C ALA A 342 19.91 -1.52 10.68
N ALA A 343 20.55 -2.68 10.89
CA ALA A 343 20.88 -3.59 9.79
C ALA A 343 19.63 -4.18 9.13
N LYS A 344 18.59 -4.50 9.91
CA LYS A 344 17.31 -5.00 9.39
C LYS A 344 16.59 -3.96 8.53
N THR A 345 16.51 -2.71 8.99
CA THR A 345 15.91 -1.60 8.23
C THR A 345 16.64 -1.37 6.91
N ARG A 346 17.98 -1.36 6.92
CA ARG A 346 18.78 -1.23 5.69
C ARG A 346 18.59 -2.39 4.72
N LYS A 347 18.48 -3.63 5.20
CA LYS A 347 18.17 -4.78 4.34
C LYS A 347 16.81 -4.61 3.66
N GLN A 348 15.81 -4.12 4.39
CA GLN A 348 14.48 -3.86 3.84
C GLN A 348 14.50 -2.74 2.79
N GLU A 349 15.30 -1.71 2.99
CA GLU A 349 15.51 -0.64 2.01
C GLU A 349 16.07 -1.18 0.68
N ILE A 350 17.06 -2.07 0.75
CA ILE A 350 17.65 -2.72 -0.44
C ILE A 350 16.64 -3.61 -1.17
N ILE A 351 15.77 -4.32 -0.43
CA ILE A 351 14.69 -5.11 -1.02
C ILE A 351 13.70 -4.18 -1.73
N LYS A 352 13.27 -3.09 -1.09
CA LYS A 352 12.29 -2.14 -1.64
C LYS A 352 12.80 -1.49 -2.94
N ILE A 353 14.04 -1.02 -2.98
CA ILE A 353 14.60 -0.42 -4.21
C ILE A 353 14.79 -1.47 -5.33
N THR A 354 15.05 -2.73 -4.97
CA THR A 354 15.12 -3.84 -5.94
C THR A 354 13.74 -4.15 -6.53
N GLU A 355 12.69 -4.13 -5.72
CA GLU A 355 11.30 -4.29 -6.18
C GLU A 355 10.89 -3.15 -7.13
N GLN A 356 11.21 -1.89 -6.79
CA GLN A 356 10.96 -0.73 -7.65
C GLN A 356 11.69 -0.83 -9.00
N LEU A 357 12.93 -1.31 -9.00
CA LEU A 357 13.70 -1.54 -10.22
C LEU A 357 13.03 -2.60 -11.12
N ILE A 358 12.58 -3.71 -10.55
CA ILE A 358 11.91 -4.79 -11.29
C ILE A 358 10.55 -4.32 -11.81
N GLU A 359 9.83 -3.51 -11.06
CA GLU A 359 8.58 -2.89 -11.50
C GLU A 359 8.82 -1.97 -12.71
N ALA A 360 9.88 -1.16 -12.70
CA ALA A 360 10.26 -0.33 -13.85
C ALA A 360 10.52 -1.19 -15.10
N ILE A 361 11.24 -2.31 -14.95
CA ILE A 361 11.49 -3.27 -16.04
C ILE A 361 10.18 -3.88 -16.56
N ASN A 362 9.34 -4.42 -15.67
CA ASN A 362 8.06 -5.06 -16.06
C ASN A 362 7.11 -4.08 -16.76
N ASN A 363 7.14 -2.81 -16.38
CA ASN A 363 6.31 -1.78 -16.98
C ASN A 363 6.87 -1.19 -18.28
N GLY A 364 8.13 -1.50 -18.64
CA GLY A 364 8.83 -0.86 -19.75
C GLY A 364 9.13 0.62 -19.50
N ASP A 365 9.29 1.03 -18.24
CA ASP A 365 9.54 2.41 -17.82
C ASP A 365 11.05 2.70 -17.77
N PHE A 366 11.62 3.04 -18.93
CA PHE A 366 13.06 3.29 -19.06
C PHE A 366 13.52 4.53 -18.28
N GLU A 367 12.65 5.52 -18.11
CA GLU A 367 12.96 6.73 -17.34
C GLU A 367 13.09 6.41 -15.85
N ALA A 368 12.19 5.60 -15.29
CA ALA A 368 12.33 5.09 -13.93
C ALA A 368 13.57 4.22 -13.77
N TYR A 369 13.85 3.32 -14.73
CA TYR A 369 15.04 2.46 -14.72
C TYR A 369 16.34 3.28 -14.65
N THR A 370 16.48 4.30 -15.50
CA THR A 370 17.67 5.17 -15.54
C THR A 370 17.85 6.04 -14.30
N ARG A 371 16.79 6.32 -13.53
CA ARG A 371 16.89 6.99 -12.22
C ARG A 371 17.47 6.09 -11.13
N ILE A 372 17.30 4.78 -11.26
CA ILE A 372 17.69 3.78 -10.25
C ILE A 372 19.06 3.16 -10.58
N CYS A 373 19.43 3.09 -11.86
CA CYS A 373 20.71 2.52 -12.29
C CYS A 373 21.77 3.61 -12.48
N ASP A 374 23.02 3.27 -12.19
CA ASP A 374 24.16 4.15 -12.43
C ASP A 374 24.41 4.33 -13.94
N PRO A 375 24.77 5.53 -14.44
CA PRO A 375 25.08 5.72 -15.86
C PRO A 375 26.19 4.81 -16.39
N GLY A 376 27.12 4.39 -15.52
CA GLY A 376 28.17 3.40 -15.81
C GLY A 376 27.82 1.98 -15.35
N LEU A 377 26.53 1.62 -15.27
CA LEU A 377 26.07 0.28 -14.90
C LEU A 377 26.81 -0.78 -15.72
N THR A 378 27.39 -1.76 -15.04
CA THR A 378 27.96 -2.94 -15.70
C THR A 378 27.02 -4.13 -15.60
N SER A 379 26.86 -4.91 -16.67
CA SER A 379 26.03 -6.12 -16.65
C SER A 379 26.71 -7.36 -17.23
N PHE A 380 26.45 -8.50 -16.57
CA PHE A 380 26.59 -9.83 -17.15
C PHE A 380 25.21 -10.46 -17.26
N GLU A 381 24.77 -10.76 -18.47
CA GLU A 381 23.46 -11.35 -18.71
C GLU A 381 23.47 -12.27 -19.93
N PRO A 382 22.55 -13.24 -20.04
CA PRO A 382 22.51 -14.19 -21.15
C PRO A 382 22.53 -13.50 -22.52
N GLU A 383 21.87 -12.35 -22.63
CA GLU A 383 21.77 -11.56 -23.84
C GLU A 383 23.08 -10.92 -24.27
N ALA A 384 24.01 -10.70 -23.34
CA ALA A 384 25.36 -10.20 -23.63
C ALA A 384 26.29 -11.29 -24.20
N LEU A 385 25.81 -12.54 -24.30
CA LEU A 385 26.54 -13.68 -24.87
C LEU A 385 27.92 -13.89 -24.23
N GLY A 386 27.98 -13.74 -22.90
CA GLY A 386 29.20 -13.92 -22.11
C GLY A 386 30.13 -12.72 -22.07
N ASN A 387 29.73 -11.57 -22.64
CA ASN A 387 30.50 -10.33 -22.56
C ASN A 387 30.04 -9.46 -21.37
N LEU A 388 30.97 -8.67 -20.83
CA LEU A 388 30.62 -7.58 -19.91
C LEU A 388 30.10 -6.40 -20.73
N VAL A 389 28.92 -5.92 -20.38
CA VAL A 389 28.30 -4.73 -20.97
C VAL A 389 28.47 -3.56 -20.00
N GLU A 390 28.65 -2.36 -20.53
CA GLU A 390 28.73 -1.12 -19.75
C GLU A 390 27.75 -0.07 -20.29
N GLY A 391 27.11 0.65 -19.37
CA GLY A 391 26.19 1.73 -19.66
C GLY A 391 24.75 1.27 -19.91
N MET A 392 23.95 2.21 -20.42
CA MET A 392 22.49 2.03 -20.55
C MET A 392 22.03 1.63 -21.95
N ASP A 393 22.85 1.82 -22.98
CA ASP A 393 22.44 1.68 -24.38
C ASP A 393 22.00 0.25 -24.71
N PHE A 394 22.67 -0.75 -24.13
CA PHE A 394 22.29 -2.15 -24.29
C PHE A 394 20.88 -2.40 -23.75
N HIS A 395 20.59 -1.99 -22.51
CA HIS A 395 19.27 -2.15 -21.90
C HIS A 395 18.20 -1.33 -22.62
N LYS A 396 18.53 -0.10 -23.07
CA LYS A 396 17.61 0.79 -23.79
C LYS A 396 16.98 0.10 -25.00
N PHE A 397 17.76 -0.70 -25.73
CA PHE A 397 17.26 -1.50 -26.85
C PHE A 397 16.09 -2.42 -26.44
N TYR A 398 16.18 -3.10 -25.29
CA TYR A 398 15.12 -3.99 -24.79
C TYR A 398 13.87 -3.23 -24.37
N PHE A 399 14.04 -2.08 -23.72
CA PHE A 399 12.91 -1.22 -23.35
C PHE A 399 12.16 -0.73 -24.59
N GLU A 400 12.88 -0.26 -25.61
CA GLU A 400 12.28 0.27 -26.83
C GLU A 400 11.67 -0.82 -27.73
N ASN A 401 12.25 -2.02 -27.78
CA ASN A 401 11.89 -3.02 -28.79
C ASN A 401 11.18 -4.26 -28.27
N LEU A 402 11.42 -4.70 -27.03
CA LEU A 402 10.81 -5.90 -26.45
C LEU A 402 9.72 -5.54 -25.43
N LEU A 403 10.07 -4.76 -24.42
CA LEU A 403 9.18 -4.48 -23.28
C LEU A 403 8.04 -3.54 -23.67
N SER A 404 8.30 -2.53 -24.52
CA SER A 404 7.28 -1.60 -25.02
C SER A 404 6.16 -2.29 -25.83
N LYS A 405 6.47 -3.41 -26.50
CA LYS A 405 5.55 -4.16 -27.35
C LYS A 405 4.79 -5.24 -26.60
N ASN A 406 5.19 -5.54 -25.35
CA ASN A 406 4.58 -6.59 -24.58
C ASN A 406 3.22 -6.15 -24.03
N SER A 407 2.16 -6.70 -24.60
CA SER A 407 0.78 -6.38 -24.21
C SER A 407 0.22 -7.34 -23.15
N LYS A 408 0.87 -8.48 -22.90
CA LYS A 408 0.32 -9.51 -22.02
C LYS A 408 0.81 -9.34 -20.58
N PRO A 409 -0.02 -9.63 -19.57
CA PRO A 409 0.38 -9.52 -18.18
C PRO A 409 1.54 -10.48 -17.86
N VAL A 410 2.58 -9.94 -17.23
CA VAL A 410 3.73 -10.67 -16.71
C VAL A 410 3.70 -10.57 -15.19
N HIS A 411 3.75 -11.70 -14.50
CA HIS A 411 3.81 -11.77 -13.05
C HIS A 411 5.21 -12.17 -12.63
N THR A 412 5.82 -11.43 -11.71
CA THR A 412 7.17 -11.69 -11.20
C THR A 412 7.11 -12.06 -9.72
N THR A 413 7.80 -13.13 -9.33
CA THR A 413 7.98 -13.53 -7.94
C THR A 413 9.46 -13.52 -7.59
N LEU A 414 9.84 -12.81 -6.53
CA LEU A 414 11.16 -12.88 -5.93
C LEU A 414 11.22 -13.97 -4.87
N LEU A 415 12.10 -14.95 -5.06
CA LEU A 415 12.31 -16.06 -4.15
C LEU A 415 13.66 -15.92 -3.44
N ASN A 416 13.63 -16.14 -2.13
CA ASN A 416 14.80 -16.17 -1.23
C ASN A 416 15.79 -15.01 -1.45
N PRO A 417 15.36 -13.74 -1.32
CA PRO A 417 16.28 -12.62 -1.41
C PRO A 417 17.28 -12.64 -0.25
N HIS A 418 18.57 -12.63 -0.60
CA HIS A 418 19.68 -12.60 0.34
C HIS A 418 20.45 -11.29 0.21
N VAL A 419 20.29 -10.41 1.20
CA VAL A 419 20.97 -9.12 1.26
C VAL A 419 22.23 -9.19 2.12
N HIS A 420 23.36 -8.80 1.53
CA HIS A 420 24.65 -8.60 2.16
C HIS A 420 24.95 -7.09 2.21
N LEU A 421 25.00 -6.52 3.41
CA LEU A 421 25.40 -5.12 3.60
C LEU A 421 26.93 -5.04 3.65
N ILE A 422 27.52 -4.11 2.90
CA ILE A 422 28.96 -3.90 2.79
C ILE A 422 29.25 -2.46 3.22
N GLY A 423 29.54 -2.27 4.51
CA GLY A 423 29.71 -0.93 5.07
C GLY A 423 28.39 -0.15 5.17
N GLU A 424 28.46 1.17 4.98
CA GLU A 424 27.31 2.07 5.07
C GLU A 424 26.68 2.33 3.70
N ASP A 425 27.50 2.45 2.66
CA ASP A 425 27.09 2.91 1.33
C ASP A 425 27.08 1.83 0.24
N ALA A 426 27.31 0.56 0.59
CA ALA A 426 27.24 -0.52 -0.40
C ALA A 426 26.41 -1.70 0.12
N ALA A 427 25.72 -2.37 -0.81
CA ALA A 427 25.00 -3.60 -0.54
C ALA A 427 24.96 -4.49 -1.78
N CYS A 428 24.85 -5.79 -1.57
CA CYS A 428 24.63 -6.77 -2.61
C CYS A 428 23.37 -7.57 -2.27
N ILE A 429 22.51 -7.79 -3.25
CA ILE A 429 21.34 -8.66 -3.12
C ILE A 429 21.40 -9.74 -4.20
N ALA A 430 21.22 -10.99 -3.78
CA ALA A 430 21.06 -12.13 -4.67
C ALA A 430 19.68 -12.76 -4.46
N TYR A 431 18.99 -13.11 -5.53
CA TYR A 431 17.64 -13.69 -5.48
C TYR A 431 17.38 -14.55 -6.71
N ILE A 432 16.35 -15.39 -6.60
CA ILE A 432 15.80 -16.10 -7.75
C ILE A 432 14.55 -15.36 -8.21
N ARG A 433 14.49 -14.98 -9.48
CA ARG A 433 13.32 -14.37 -10.09
C ARG A 433 12.56 -15.41 -10.88
N LEU A 434 11.31 -15.64 -10.52
CA LEU A 434 10.38 -16.45 -11.28
C LEU A 434 9.45 -15.53 -12.07
N THR A 435 9.48 -15.62 -13.38
CA THR A 435 8.66 -14.81 -14.29
C THR A 435 7.62 -15.69 -14.95
N GLN A 436 6.35 -15.36 -14.74
CA GLN A 436 5.20 -16.08 -15.31
C GLN A 436 4.55 -15.20 -16.37
N PHE A 437 4.41 -15.72 -17.59
CA PHE A 437 3.94 -14.95 -18.74
C PHE A 437 3.13 -15.84 -19.67
N VAL A 438 2.48 -15.22 -20.67
CA VAL A 438 1.73 -15.92 -21.71
C VAL A 438 2.52 -15.80 -23.02
N ASP A 439 2.88 -16.92 -23.63
CA ASP A 439 3.65 -16.93 -24.89
C ASP A 439 2.80 -16.47 -26.09
N SER A 440 3.43 -16.32 -27.26
CA SER A 440 2.76 -15.97 -28.53
C SER A 440 1.62 -16.92 -28.91
N MET A 441 1.67 -18.20 -28.50
CA MET A 441 0.59 -19.18 -28.70
C MET A 441 -0.54 -19.09 -27.66
N GLY A 442 -0.47 -18.14 -26.72
CA GLY A 442 -1.48 -17.96 -25.68
C GLY A 442 -1.34 -18.94 -24.51
N ARG A 443 -0.23 -19.67 -24.41
CA ARG A 443 -0.02 -20.67 -23.35
C ARG A 443 0.72 -20.04 -22.17
N PRO A 444 0.32 -20.34 -20.92
CA PRO A 444 1.07 -19.90 -19.75
C PRO A 444 2.43 -20.60 -19.71
N ARG A 445 3.48 -19.81 -19.47
CA ARG A 445 4.86 -20.23 -19.32
C ARG A 445 5.43 -19.69 -18.03
N SER A 446 6.50 -20.31 -17.55
CA SER A 446 7.29 -19.78 -16.43
C SER A 446 8.77 -19.91 -16.75
N SER A 447 9.53 -18.87 -16.47
CA SER A 447 10.98 -18.84 -16.61
C SER A 447 11.60 -18.48 -15.26
N GLN A 448 12.78 -19.03 -15.00
CA GLN A 448 13.58 -18.74 -13.83
C GLN A 448 14.88 -18.06 -14.24
N SER A 449 15.27 -17.03 -13.50
CA SER A 449 16.62 -16.44 -13.55
C SER A 449 17.18 -16.30 -12.13
N GLU A 450 18.49 -16.47 -12.00
CA GLU A 450 19.23 -16.12 -10.79
C GLU A 450 19.84 -14.75 -11.00
N GLU A 451 19.47 -13.79 -10.17
CA GLU A 451 19.89 -12.40 -10.33
C GLU A 451 20.69 -11.93 -9.11
N THR A 452 21.79 -11.23 -9.37
CA THR A 452 22.58 -10.52 -8.38
C THR A 452 22.64 -9.05 -8.76
N ARG A 453 22.39 -8.17 -7.78
CA ARG A 453 22.51 -6.72 -7.94
C ARG A 453 23.42 -6.14 -6.89
N VAL A 454 24.35 -5.29 -7.33
CA VAL A 454 25.21 -4.50 -6.45
C VAL A 454 24.68 -3.08 -6.44
N TRP A 455 24.45 -2.59 -5.23
CA TRP A 455 23.92 -1.28 -4.92
C TRP A 455 25.01 -0.43 -4.27
N HIS A 456 25.11 0.82 -4.70
CA HIS A 456 25.99 1.81 -4.11
C HIS A 456 25.23 3.10 -3.86
N ARG A 457 25.36 3.65 -2.66
CA ARG A 457 24.71 4.90 -2.27
C ARG A 457 25.62 6.07 -2.67
N ARG A 458 25.11 6.94 -3.54
CA ARG A 458 25.77 8.20 -3.94
C ARG A 458 24.81 9.35 -3.68
N ASP A 459 25.28 10.40 -3.00
CA ASP A 459 24.46 11.57 -2.67
C ASP A 459 23.11 11.23 -2.01
N GLY A 460 23.13 10.24 -1.11
CA GLY A 460 21.94 9.76 -0.38
C GLY A 460 21.00 8.86 -1.19
N LYS A 461 21.32 8.52 -2.45
CA LYS A 461 20.49 7.66 -3.32
C LYS A 461 21.17 6.34 -3.63
N TRP A 462 20.43 5.25 -3.52
CA TRP A 462 20.91 3.94 -3.97
C TRP A 462 20.87 3.86 -5.50
N LEU A 463 22.01 3.50 -6.08
CA LEU A 463 22.15 3.24 -7.51
C LEU A 463 22.59 1.80 -7.73
N ASN A 464 21.95 1.11 -8.68
CA ASN A 464 22.44 -0.19 -9.13
C ASN A 464 23.66 0.03 -10.01
N VAL A 465 24.83 -0.45 -9.57
CA VAL A 465 26.13 -0.25 -10.23
C VAL A 465 26.61 -1.49 -10.98
N HIS A 466 26.13 -2.67 -10.58
CA HIS A 466 26.41 -3.92 -11.27
C HIS A 466 25.21 -4.86 -11.23
N PHE A 467 24.98 -5.57 -12.33
CA PHE A 467 23.93 -6.56 -12.48
C PHE A 467 24.51 -7.85 -13.06
N HIS A 468 24.12 -8.98 -12.49
CA HIS A 468 24.42 -10.29 -13.06
C HIS A 468 23.14 -11.13 -13.10
N CYS A 469 22.79 -11.62 -14.29
CA CYS A 469 21.72 -12.57 -14.53
C CYS A 469 22.29 -13.90 -15.03
N SER A 470 21.82 -15.00 -14.46
CA SER A 470 22.06 -16.36 -14.94
C SER A 470 20.73 -17.05 -15.24
N GLY A 471 20.79 -18.10 -16.07
CA GLY A 471 19.61 -18.88 -16.46
C GLY A 471 18.93 -18.35 -17.72
N ALA A 472 17.63 -18.07 -17.63
CA ALA A 472 16.86 -17.53 -18.75
C ALA A 472 17.15 -16.04 -19.00
N PRO A 473 16.93 -15.54 -20.24
CA PRO A 473 16.97 -14.10 -20.55
C PRO A 473 16.19 -13.28 -19.52
N ALA A 474 16.72 -12.12 -19.13
CA ALA A 474 16.15 -11.24 -18.11
C ALA A 474 14.77 -10.68 -18.53
N ALA A 475 14.52 -10.61 -19.84
CA ALA A 475 13.21 -10.35 -20.43
C ALA A 475 12.71 -11.60 -21.19
N PRO A 476 11.49 -12.10 -20.91
CA PRO A 476 10.94 -13.21 -21.66
C PRO A 476 10.73 -12.81 -23.13
N LEU A 477 11.46 -13.45 -24.05
CA LEU A 477 11.20 -13.41 -25.49
C LEU A 477 9.84 -14.08 -25.73
N GLN A 478 8.81 -13.29 -26.06
CA GLN A 478 7.44 -13.77 -26.33
C GLN A 478 7.19 -14.13 -27.78
#